data_AF-A0A8I1QEN0-F1
#
_entry.id   AF-A0A8I1QEN0-F1
#
_cell.length_a   1.000
_cell.length_b   1.000
_cell.length_c   1.000
_cell.angle_alpha   90.00
_cell.angle_beta   90.00
_cell.angle_gamma   90.00
#
_symmetry.space_group_name_H-M   'P 1'
#
loop_
_entity.id
_entity.type
_entity.pdbx_description
1 polymer ?
#
loop_
_entity_poly.entity_id
_entity_poly.type
_entity_poly.pdbx_seq_one_letter_code
_entity_poly.pdbx_strand_id
1 'polypeptide(L)'
;MPFSPEQLMALENPYKDLNADQLAENEDVLNNLSAADKHTLAVKMVTLCPVNELKEFTIRLRAIKSLIPNSESFHQAIEPLVRIKSVLTNLDKPELNNPQEYLQENAAIMRKYPGFTKDMVAMYQQALPKHMDVMAVISKTNKPNMHGMYGHKSTPTSLPDTTAPHSPLFK
;
A
#
# COMPACT_ATOMS: atom_id res chain seq x y z
N MET A 1 26.37 -8.51 16.02
CA MET A 1 25.70 -9.39 17.00
C MET A 1 24.23 -9.04 16.91
N PRO A 2 23.33 -10.01 16.69
CA PRO A 2 21.92 -9.72 16.56
C PRO A 2 21.40 -9.12 17.88
N PHE A 3 20.54 -8.13 17.77
CA PHE A 3 19.78 -7.54 18.87
C PHE A 3 18.86 -8.60 19.49
N SER A 4 18.65 -8.49 20.80
CA SER A 4 17.54 -9.18 21.46
C SER A 4 16.20 -8.46 21.19
N PRO A 5 15.05 -9.13 21.38
CA PRO A 5 13.74 -8.48 21.32
C PRO A 5 13.65 -7.22 22.19
N GLU A 6 14.16 -7.26 23.43
CA GLU A 6 14.15 -6.13 24.36
C GLU A 6 15.02 -4.98 23.85
N GLN A 7 16.17 -5.29 23.25
CA GLN A 7 17.05 -4.27 22.68
C GLN A 7 16.39 -3.57 21.48
N LEU A 8 15.73 -4.32 20.58
CA LEU A 8 15.00 -3.74 19.44
C LEU A 8 13.92 -2.76 19.89
N MET A 9 13.18 -3.12 20.95
CA MET A 9 12.10 -2.27 21.49
C MET A 9 12.65 -1.05 22.24
N ALA A 10 13.85 -1.16 22.81
CA ALA A 10 14.51 -0.07 23.53
C ALA A 10 15.22 0.95 22.62
N LEU A 11 15.44 0.65 21.33
CA LEU A 11 16.08 1.56 20.38
C LEU A 11 15.37 2.92 20.36
N GLU A 12 16.08 4.00 20.62
CA GLU A 12 15.51 5.35 20.58
C GLU A 12 15.08 5.72 19.16
N ASN A 13 15.92 5.40 18.17
CA ASN A 13 15.66 5.70 16.77
C ASN A 13 15.87 4.47 15.88
N PRO A 14 14.96 3.47 15.94
CA PRO A 14 15.11 2.24 15.18
C PRO A 14 15.18 2.45 13.67
N TYR A 15 14.68 3.59 13.15
CA TYR A 15 14.85 3.96 11.75
C TYR A 15 16.32 4.20 11.36
N LYS A 16 17.09 4.86 12.24
CA LYS A 16 18.52 5.13 12.02
C LYS A 16 19.39 3.93 12.42
N ASP A 17 19.03 3.27 13.52
CA ASP A 17 19.83 2.21 14.12
C ASP A 17 19.75 0.91 13.32
N LEU A 18 18.64 0.66 12.62
CA LEU A 18 18.45 -0.53 11.76
C LEU A 18 18.61 -0.18 10.28
N ASN A 19 19.86 -0.17 9.81
CA ASN A 19 20.19 -0.07 8.38
C ASN A 19 19.90 -1.39 7.63
N ALA A 20 20.19 -1.47 6.31
CA ALA A 20 19.89 -2.67 5.53
C ALA A 20 20.57 -3.94 6.07
N ASP A 21 21.85 -3.84 6.45
CA ASP A 21 22.60 -4.97 6.99
C ASP A 21 22.06 -5.39 8.35
N GLN A 22 21.77 -4.41 9.23
CA GLN A 22 21.18 -4.68 10.53
C GLN A 22 19.76 -5.25 10.41
N LEU A 23 18.97 -4.84 9.43
CA LEU A 23 17.66 -5.45 9.16
C LEU A 23 17.82 -6.91 8.75
N ALA A 24 18.75 -7.22 7.85
CA ALA A 24 19.02 -8.60 7.42
C ALA A 24 19.57 -9.47 8.56
N GLU A 25 20.57 -8.99 9.31
CA GLU A 25 21.16 -9.70 10.45
C GLU A 25 20.15 -10.01 11.56
N ASN A 26 19.09 -9.19 11.67
CA ASN A 26 18.07 -9.32 12.70
C ASN A 26 16.72 -9.82 12.17
N GLU A 27 16.65 -10.31 10.93
CA GLU A 27 15.41 -10.74 10.29
C GLU A 27 14.66 -11.78 11.14
N ASP A 28 15.36 -12.80 11.64
CA ASP A 28 14.78 -13.85 12.46
C ASP A 28 14.20 -13.31 13.76
N VAL A 29 14.91 -12.38 14.42
CA VAL A 29 14.44 -11.77 15.67
C VAL A 29 13.21 -10.90 15.39
N LEU A 30 13.25 -10.08 14.36
CA LEU A 30 12.14 -9.23 13.91
C LEU A 30 10.89 -10.06 13.56
N ASN A 31 11.08 -11.20 12.89
CA ASN A 31 10.00 -12.11 12.51
C ASN A 31 9.45 -12.91 13.69
N ASN A 32 10.19 -13.09 14.77
CA ASN A 32 9.75 -13.80 15.97
C ASN A 32 9.16 -12.88 17.06
N LEU A 33 9.19 -11.56 16.87
CA LEU A 33 8.49 -10.61 17.74
C LEU A 33 6.98 -10.92 17.79
N SER A 34 6.35 -10.58 18.91
CA SER A 34 4.89 -10.64 19.02
C SER A 34 4.23 -9.72 17.97
N ALA A 35 3.00 -10.01 17.56
CA ALA A 35 2.29 -9.16 16.59
C ALA A 35 2.18 -7.70 17.08
N ALA A 36 2.02 -7.49 18.39
CA ALA A 36 1.97 -6.17 19.01
C ALA A 36 3.32 -5.45 18.96
N ASP A 37 4.42 -6.16 19.22
CA ASP A 37 5.76 -5.58 19.19
C ASP A 37 6.21 -5.26 17.77
N LYS A 38 5.93 -6.14 16.80
CA LYS A 38 6.13 -5.87 15.37
C LYS A 38 5.43 -4.59 14.96
N HIS A 39 4.16 -4.45 15.34
CA HIS A 39 3.39 -3.26 15.01
C HIS A 39 3.97 -2.00 15.67
N THR A 40 4.30 -2.07 16.97
CA THR A 40 4.87 -0.96 17.73
C THR A 40 6.20 -0.49 17.13
N LEU A 41 7.12 -1.41 16.87
CA LEU A 41 8.42 -1.12 16.26
C LEU A 41 8.25 -0.54 14.85
N ALA A 42 7.36 -1.13 14.03
CA ALA A 42 7.08 -0.64 12.69
C ALA A 42 6.51 0.79 12.69
N VAL A 43 5.55 1.09 13.57
CA VAL A 43 5.00 2.45 13.75
C VAL A 43 6.11 3.42 14.12
N LYS A 44 6.97 3.05 15.07
CA LYS A 44 8.09 3.88 15.52
C LYS A 44 9.06 4.17 14.37
N MET A 45 9.48 3.15 13.63
CA MET A 45 10.37 3.29 12.47
C MET A 45 9.76 4.20 11.39
N VAL A 46 8.51 3.96 10.98
CA VAL A 46 7.86 4.75 9.93
C VAL A 46 7.65 6.20 10.37
N THR A 47 7.29 6.41 11.64
CA THR A 47 7.09 7.76 12.19
C THR A 47 8.38 8.55 12.18
N LEU A 48 9.49 7.94 12.63
CA LEU A 48 10.80 8.59 12.72
C LEU A 48 11.51 8.75 11.36
N CYS A 49 11.09 8.01 10.33
CA CYS A 49 11.64 8.13 8.98
C CYS A 49 11.32 9.51 8.36
N PRO A 50 12.30 10.32 7.96
CA PRO A 50 12.06 11.58 7.25
C PRO A 50 11.38 11.37 5.89
N VAL A 51 10.53 12.31 5.46
CA VAL A 51 9.77 12.20 4.20
C VAL A 51 10.70 12.08 2.98
N ASN A 52 11.79 12.85 2.96
CA ASN A 52 12.80 12.84 1.91
C ASN A 52 13.61 11.52 1.85
N GLU A 53 13.59 10.72 2.91
CA GLU A 53 14.31 9.45 2.99
C GLU A 53 13.37 8.23 2.87
N LEU A 54 12.05 8.44 2.76
CA LEU A 54 11.05 7.37 2.73
C LEU A 54 11.26 6.39 1.57
N LYS A 55 11.71 6.90 0.41
CA LYS A 55 12.04 6.06 -0.75
C LYS A 55 13.20 5.12 -0.45
N GLU A 56 14.26 5.65 0.14
CA GLU A 56 15.45 4.87 0.51
C GLU A 56 15.12 3.87 1.62
N PHE A 57 14.29 4.28 2.59
CA PHE A 57 13.80 3.38 3.61
C PHE A 57 13.02 2.19 3.03
N THR A 58 12.15 2.44 2.05
CA THR A 58 11.42 1.38 1.33
C THR A 58 12.37 0.41 0.62
N ILE A 59 13.51 0.89 0.11
CA ILE A 59 14.52 0.04 -0.51
C ILE A 59 15.21 -0.81 0.56
N ARG A 60 15.60 -0.22 1.70
CA ARG A 60 16.22 -0.95 2.83
C ARG A 60 15.34 -2.08 3.35
N LEU A 61 14.02 -1.88 3.42
CA LEU A 61 13.08 -2.93 3.87
C LEU A 61 13.07 -4.16 2.96
N ARG A 62 13.60 -4.10 1.73
CA ARG A 62 13.75 -5.29 0.89
C ARG A 62 14.73 -6.31 1.47
N ALA A 63 15.62 -5.89 2.38
CA ALA A 63 16.57 -6.76 3.07
C ALA A 63 15.88 -7.86 3.90
N ILE A 64 14.65 -7.61 4.35
CA ILE A 64 13.84 -8.53 5.17
C ILE A 64 12.58 -9.00 4.43
N LYS A 65 12.54 -8.80 3.11
CA LYS A 65 11.41 -9.23 2.29
C LYS A 65 11.49 -10.73 2.13
N SER A 66 10.77 -11.45 2.99
CA SER A 66 10.70 -12.90 2.89
C SER A 66 10.15 -13.33 1.52
N LEU A 67 10.86 -14.26 0.88
CA LEU A 67 10.40 -14.93 -0.35
C LEU A 67 9.23 -15.89 -0.08
N ILE A 68 9.03 -16.25 1.19
CA ILE A 68 7.93 -17.08 1.63
C ILE A 68 6.83 -16.13 2.15
N PRO A 69 5.60 -16.22 1.64
CA PRO A 69 4.48 -15.40 2.13
C PRO A 69 4.05 -15.89 3.52
N ASN A 70 4.88 -15.66 4.54
CA ASN A 70 4.48 -15.79 5.93
C ASN A 70 3.70 -14.54 6.31
N SER A 71 2.41 -14.74 6.60
CA SER A 71 1.45 -13.68 6.95
C SER A 71 1.81 -12.89 8.22
N GLU A 72 2.89 -13.26 8.89
CA GLU A 72 3.31 -12.73 10.18
C GLU A 72 4.72 -12.13 10.18
N SER A 73 5.35 -11.97 9.01
CA SER A 73 6.69 -11.36 8.93
C SER A 73 6.68 -9.88 9.33
N PHE A 74 7.82 -9.38 9.82
CA PHE A 74 7.97 -7.95 10.14
C PHE A 74 7.79 -7.06 8.91
N HIS A 75 8.24 -7.51 7.73
CA HIS A 75 8.00 -6.82 6.47
C HIS A 75 6.50 -6.56 6.23
N GLN A 76 5.64 -7.55 6.49
CA GLN A 76 4.20 -7.38 6.33
C GLN A 76 3.58 -6.44 7.37
N ALA A 77 4.18 -6.31 8.56
CA ALA A 77 3.72 -5.36 9.57
C ALA A 77 4.07 -3.90 9.17
N ILE A 78 5.23 -3.67 8.56
CA ILE A 78 5.74 -2.32 8.27
C ILE A 78 5.34 -1.76 6.90
N GLU A 79 5.23 -2.61 5.87
CA GLU A 79 4.89 -2.19 4.51
C GLU A 79 3.60 -1.36 4.42
N PRO A 80 2.48 -1.74 5.10
CA PRO A 80 1.27 -0.94 5.09
C PRO A 80 1.45 0.48 5.66
N LEU A 81 2.27 0.61 6.69
CA LEU A 81 2.51 1.89 7.36
C LEU A 81 3.35 2.82 6.48
N VAL A 82 4.38 2.27 5.83
CA VAL A 82 5.17 3.00 4.83
C VAL A 82 4.29 3.48 3.68
N ARG A 83 3.37 2.62 3.21
CA ARG A 83 2.42 2.99 2.15
C ARG A 83 1.49 4.13 2.58
N ILE A 84 0.93 4.08 3.80
CA ILE A 84 0.08 5.17 4.32
C ILE A 84 0.84 6.50 4.35
N LYS A 85 2.06 6.50 4.89
CA LYS A 85 2.91 7.70 4.94
C LYS A 85 3.26 8.21 3.54
N SER A 86 3.58 7.31 2.61
CA SER A 86 3.86 7.65 1.22
C SER A 86 2.65 8.31 0.55
N VAL A 87 1.45 7.75 0.71
CA VAL A 87 0.23 8.34 0.15
C VAL A 87 0.02 9.75 0.69
N LEU A 88 0.06 9.93 2.01
CA LEU A 88 -0.19 11.23 2.64
C LEU A 88 0.83 12.29 2.21
N THR A 89 2.11 11.92 2.11
CA THR A 89 3.19 12.83 1.71
C THR A 89 3.21 13.16 0.21
N ASN A 90 2.47 12.39 -0.62
CA ASN A 90 2.33 12.68 -2.04
C ASN A 90 1.11 13.56 -2.35
N LEU A 91 0.18 13.78 -1.42
CA LEU A 91 -1.10 14.47 -1.71
C LEU A 91 -0.95 15.94 -2.13
N ASP A 92 0.11 16.61 -1.69
CA ASP A 92 0.37 18.03 -2.01
C ASP A 92 1.36 18.20 -3.17
N LYS A 93 1.76 17.11 -3.81
CA LYS A 93 2.70 17.18 -4.93
C LYS A 93 2.03 17.75 -6.18
N PRO A 94 2.64 18.75 -6.84
CA PRO A 94 2.04 19.39 -8.01
C PRO A 94 1.89 18.42 -9.20
N GLU A 95 2.70 17.37 -9.29
CA GLU A 95 2.57 16.32 -10.31
C GLU A 95 1.34 15.41 -10.10
N LEU A 96 0.68 15.46 -8.94
CA LEU A 96 -0.49 14.63 -8.65
C LEU A 96 -1.76 15.29 -9.19
N ASN A 97 -2.13 14.92 -10.42
CA ASN A 97 -3.25 15.52 -11.15
C ASN A 97 -4.62 15.36 -10.47
N ASN A 98 -4.83 14.27 -9.71
CA ASN A 98 -6.09 14.02 -8.99
C ASN A 98 -5.82 13.46 -7.58
N PRO A 99 -5.52 14.33 -6.60
CA PRO A 99 -5.20 13.89 -5.24
C PRO A 99 -6.35 13.15 -4.56
N GLN A 100 -7.60 13.47 -4.91
CA GLN A 100 -8.77 12.83 -4.32
C GLN A 100 -8.92 11.38 -4.81
N GLU A 101 -8.81 11.14 -6.11
CA GLU A 101 -8.84 9.78 -6.68
C GLU A 101 -7.69 8.94 -6.14
N TYR A 102 -6.48 9.49 -6.09
CA TYR A 102 -5.32 8.83 -5.49
C TYR A 102 -5.55 8.41 -4.04
N LEU A 103 -6.18 9.28 -3.24
CA LEU A 103 -6.56 8.96 -1.86
C LEU A 103 -7.61 7.85 -1.81
N GLN A 104 -8.62 7.89 -2.69
CA GLN A 104 -9.68 6.87 -2.76
C GLN A 104 -9.14 5.48 -3.10
N GLU A 105 -8.22 5.40 -4.06
CA GLU A 105 -7.54 4.15 -4.44
C GLU A 105 -6.77 3.52 -3.26
N ASN A 106 -6.30 4.34 -2.32
CA ASN A 106 -5.54 3.90 -1.16
C ASN A 106 -6.35 3.89 0.15
N ALA A 107 -7.64 4.23 0.12
CA ALA A 107 -8.44 4.34 1.33
C ALA A 107 -8.61 3.01 2.08
N ALA A 108 -8.56 1.88 1.37
CA ALA A 108 -8.69 0.55 1.98
C ALA A 108 -7.58 0.27 3.02
N ILE A 109 -6.33 0.63 2.70
CA ILE A 109 -5.20 0.39 3.62
C ILE A 109 -5.26 1.35 4.82
N MET A 110 -5.66 2.60 4.59
CA MET A 110 -5.84 3.58 5.67
C MET A 110 -6.95 3.18 6.65
N ARG A 111 -8.07 2.64 6.15
CA ARG A 111 -9.14 2.10 7.01
C ARG A 111 -8.69 0.89 7.82
N LYS A 112 -7.78 0.08 7.29
CA LYS A 112 -7.20 -1.06 8.03
C LYS A 112 -6.34 -0.60 9.22
N TYR A 113 -5.74 0.60 9.14
CA TYR A 113 -4.88 1.17 10.19
C TYR A 113 -5.37 2.57 10.61
N PRO A 114 -6.54 2.69 11.24
CA PRO A 114 -7.19 3.98 11.46
C PRO A 114 -6.45 4.85 12.47
N GLY A 115 -5.87 4.26 13.53
CA GLY A 115 -5.07 4.97 14.53
C GLY A 115 -3.84 5.63 13.89
N PHE A 116 -3.00 4.81 13.25
CA PHE A 116 -1.81 5.30 12.55
C PHE A 116 -2.14 6.33 11.46
N THR A 117 -3.21 6.09 10.68
CA THR A 117 -3.66 7.05 9.65
C THR A 117 -4.00 8.40 10.27
N LYS A 118 -4.78 8.42 11.36
CA LYS A 118 -5.16 9.65 12.05
C LYS A 118 -3.94 10.41 12.57
N ASP A 119 -2.99 9.69 13.17
CA ASP A 119 -1.76 10.29 13.71
C ASP A 119 -0.89 10.90 12.59
N MET A 120 -0.76 10.20 11.46
CA MET A 120 -0.04 10.72 10.30
C MET A 120 -0.75 11.93 9.67
N VAL A 121 -2.08 11.92 9.55
CA VAL A 121 -2.85 13.08 9.06
C VAL A 121 -2.63 14.29 9.96
N ALA A 122 -2.65 14.12 11.27
CA ALA A 122 -2.37 15.19 12.22
C ALA A 122 -0.93 15.72 12.08
N MET A 123 0.05 14.82 11.93
CA MET A 123 1.46 15.18 11.74
C MET A 123 1.71 15.98 10.46
N TYR A 124 1.02 15.63 9.37
CA TYR A 124 1.20 16.25 8.06
C TYR A 124 0.16 17.32 7.72
N GLN A 125 -0.69 17.73 8.67
CA GLN A 125 -1.85 18.60 8.40
C GLN A 125 -1.51 19.89 7.64
N GLN A 126 -0.33 20.48 7.88
CA GLN A 126 0.12 21.69 7.19
C GLN A 126 0.56 21.47 5.74
N ALA A 127 0.95 20.24 5.42
CA ALA A 127 1.41 19.79 4.10
C ALA A 127 0.32 19.02 3.34
N LEU A 128 -0.93 19.01 3.83
CA LEU A 128 -2.06 18.43 3.13
C LEU A 128 -2.79 19.50 2.30
N PRO A 129 -3.42 19.12 1.17
CA PRO A 129 -4.22 20.06 0.39
C PRO A 129 -5.31 20.71 1.26
N LYS A 130 -5.30 22.04 1.36
CA LYS A 130 -6.18 22.82 2.27
C LYS A 130 -7.68 22.57 2.08
N HIS A 131 -8.08 22.14 0.89
CA HIS A 131 -9.49 21.90 0.54
C HIS A 131 -9.89 20.42 0.68
N MET A 132 -8.99 19.55 1.12
CA MET A 132 -9.23 18.11 1.22
C MET A 132 -9.39 17.70 2.68
N ASP A 133 -10.57 17.17 3.01
CA ASP A 133 -10.78 16.43 4.25
C ASP A 133 -10.40 14.96 4.02
N VAL A 134 -9.15 14.63 4.30
CA VAL A 134 -8.58 13.29 4.10
C VAL A 134 -9.39 12.22 4.85
N MET A 135 -9.78 12.49 6.10
CA MET A 135 -10.51 11.52 6.91
C MET A 135 -11.93 11.32 6.38
N ALA A 136 -12.61 12.39 5.93
CA ALA A 136 -13.92 12.25 5.30
C ALA A 136 -13.87 11.47 3.99
N VAL A 137 -12.82 11.64 3.17
CA VAL A 137 -12.65 10.86 1.92
C VAL A 137 -12.49 9.38 2.24
N ILE A 138 -11.62 9.04 3.20
CA ILE A 138 -11.36 7.66 3.64
C ILE A 138 -12.64 6.99 4.17
N SER A 139 -13.47 7.72 4.92
CA SER A 139 -14.74 7.20 5.46
C SER A 139 -15.83 7.01 4.39
N LYS A 140 -15.85 7.83 3.33
CA LYS A 140 -16.89 7.78 2.27
C LYS A 140 -16.68 6.66 1.26
N THR A 141 -15.47 6.15 1.10
CA THR A 141 -15.14 5.01 0.23
C THR A 141 -15.58 3.68 0.84
N ASN A 142 -16.90 3.45 0.89
CA ASN A 142 -17.50 2.16 1.30
C ASN A 142 -18.07 1.36 0.13
N LYS A 143 -17.75 1.73 -1.12
CA LYS A 143 -18.14 0.93 -2.28
C LYS A 143 -17.07 -0.13 -2.54
N PRO A 144 -17.39 -1.44 -2.51
CA PRO A 144 -16.52 -2.43 -3.11
C PRO A 144 -16.36 -2.05 -4.58
N ASN A 145 -15.13 -1.85 -5.02
CA ASN A 145 -14.82 -1.47 -6.40
C ASN A 145 -15.08 -2.68 -7.31
N MET A 146 -16.33 -2.86 -7.72
CA MET A 146 -16.76 -3.79 -8.78
C MET A 146 -16.50 -3.16 -10.15
N HIS A 147 -15.26 -2.77 -10.44
CA HIS A 147 -14.82 -2.37 -11.78
C HIS A 147 -13.56 -3.13 -12.14
N GLY A 148 -13.79 -4.39 -12.51
CA GLY A 148 -12.76 -5.33 -12.97
C GLY A 148 -13.38 -6.38 -13.88
N MET A 149 -14.19 -5.97 -14.85
CA MET A 149 -14.55 -6.80 -16.00
C MET A 149 -14.55 -5.90 -17.23
N TYR A 150 -13.36 -5.60 -17.75
CA TYR A 150 -13.22 -5.24 -19.16
C TYR A 150 -13.58 -6.47 -19.99
N GLY A 151 -14.87 -6.61 -20.29
CA GLY A 151 -15.34 -7.46 -21.37
C GLY A 151 -14.87 -6.84 -22.68
N HIS A 152 -13.92 -7.51 -23.34
CA HIS A 152 -13.56 -7.27 -24.73
C HIS A 152 -14.83 -7.09 -25.57
N LYS A 153 -14.97 -5.94 -26.22
CA LYS A 153 -15.92 -5.77 -27.32
C LYS A 153 -15.44 -6.64 -28.48
N SER A 154 -15.93 -7.87 -28.56
CA SER A 154 -15.88 -8.65 -29.80
C SER A 154 -17.01 -8.15 -30.69
N THR A 155 -16.66 -7.29 -31.65
CA THR A 155 -17.49 -7.00 -32.82
C THR A 155 -17.62 -8.26 -33.68
N PRO A 156 -18.82 -8.78 -33.96
CA PRO A 156 -18.97 -9.77 -35.02
C PRO A 156 -18.98 -9.06 -36.38
N THR A 157 -17.91 -9.28 -37.14
CA THR A 157 -17.89 -9.07 -38.59
C THR A 157 -18.70 -10.20 -39.22
N SER A 158 -19.85 -9.89 -39.82
CA SER A 158 -20.54 -10.83 -40.72
C SER A 158 -20.53 -10.25 -42.13
N LEU A 159 -19.77 -10.91 -43.00
CA LEU A 159 -19.81 -10.76 -44.45
C LEU A 159 -21.16 -11.29 -45.01
N PRO A 160 -21.63 -10.80 -46.16
CA PRO A 160 -22.86 -11.25 -46.79
C PRO A 160 -22.65 -12.55 -47.57
N ASP A 161 -23.34 -13.62 -47.19
CA ASP A 161 -23.39 -14.85 -47.98
C ASP A 161 -24.49 -14.74 -49.05
N THR A 162 -24.07 -14.99 -50.29
CA THR A 162 -24.87 -14.93 -51.50
C THR A 162 -25.43 -16.30 -51.76
N THR A 163 -26.75 -16.49 -51.65
CA THR A 163 -27.40 -17.74 -52.07
C THR A 163 -28.36 -17.47 -53.22
N ALA A 164 -27.99 -17.98 -54.39
CA ALA A 164 -28.80 -18.10 -55.60
C ALA A 164 -29.38 -19.54 -55.69
N PRO A 165 -30.32 -19.83 -56.61
CA PRO A 165 -31.53 -20.58 -56.29
C PRO A 165 -31.51 -22.05 -56.74
N HIS A 166 -32.32 -22.89 -56.10
CA HIS A 166 -32.71 -24.19 -56.67
C HIS A 166 -34.23 -24.34 -56.71
N SER A 167 -34.71 -24.68 -57.90
CA SER A 167 -36.11 -24.88 -58.33
C SER A 167 -36.65 -26.29 -57.95
N PRO A 168 -37.82 -26.74 -58.47
CA PRO A 168 -39.04 -26.94 -57.69
C PRO A 168 -39.42 -28.42 -57.51
N LEU A 169 -40.39 -28.69 -56.64
CA LEU A 169 -40.96 -30.02 -56.41
C LEU A 169 -42.47 -29.95 -56.59
N PHE A 170 -43.00 -30.54 -57.66
CA PHE A 170 -44.39 -31.00 -57.73
C PHE A 170 -44.46 -32.32 -58.53
N LYS A 171 -45.03 -33.33 -57.87
CA LYS A 171 -45.81 -34.41 -58.47
C LYS A 171 -47.27 -34.00 -58.39
#